data_AF-A0A968P2Z1-F1
#
_entry.id   AF-A0A968P2Z1-F1
#
_cell.length_a   1.000
_cell.length_b   1.000
_cell.length_c   1.000
_cell.angle_alpha   90.00
_cell.angle_beta   90.00
_cell.angle_gamma   90.00
#
_symmetry.space_group_name_H-M   'P 1'
#
loop_
_entity.id
_entity.type
_entity.pdbx_description
1 polymer ?
#
loop_
_entity_poly.entity_id
_entity_poly.type
_entity_poly.pdbx_seq_one_letter_code
_entity_poly.pdbx_strand_id
1 'polypeptide(L)' 'MTGVNRRFFNTGGPCEPARHYMLPPERRLPGVERLVEQQHYFVVHAPRQTGKTTALRALA' A
#
# COMPACT_ATOMS: atom_id res chain seq x y z
N MET A 1 -6.12 10.23 30.71
CA MET A 1 -6.11 8.80 30.33
C MET A 1 -6.07 8.69 28.80
N THR A 2 -4.89 8.76 28.19
CA THR A 2 -4.75 8.53 26.74
C THR A 2 -4.74 7.02 26.52
N GLY A 3 -5.87 6.47 26.11
CA GLY A 3 -5.97 5.06 25.75
C GLY A 3 -4.93 4.74 24.68
N VAL A 4 -4.14 3.69 24.90
CA VAL A 4 -3.19 3.18 23.90
C VAL A 4 -3.99 2.85 22.65
N ASN A 5 -3.81 3.64 21.59
CA ASN A 5 -4.48 3.40 20.32
C ASN A 5 -3.83 2.16 19.68
N ARG A 6 -4.40 0.99 19.94
CA ARG A 6 -3.84 -0.29 19.53
C ARG A 6 -4.07 -0.47 18.05
N ARG A 7 -2.99 -0.47 17.27
CA ARG A 7 -3.06 -0.76 15.83
C ARG A 7 -3.64 -2.15 15.59
N PHE A 8 -4.28 -2.34 14.43
CA PHE A 8 -4.86 -3.62 14.01
C PHE A 8 -4.55 -3.92 12.54
N PHE A 9 -4.75 -5.16 12.11
CA PHE A 9 -4.57 -5.53 10.70
C PHE A 9 -5.82 -5.19 9.90
N ASN A 10 -5.63 -4.44 8.81
CA ASN A 10 -6.70 -4.16 7.86
C ASN A 10 -6.59 -5.09 6.64
N THR A 11 -7.70 -5.72 6.29
CA THR A 11 -7.82 -6.60 5.12
C THR A 11 -8.67 -5.97 4.00
N GLY A 12 -9.33 -4.82 4.25
CA GLY A 12 -10.23 -4.17 3.29
C GLY A 12 -9.79 -2.75 2.95
N GLY A 13 -9.75 -2.40 1.66
CA GLY A 13 -9.39 -1.04 1.24
C GLY A 13 -7.94 -0.63 1.54
N PRO A 14 -7.62 0.68 1.47
CA PRO A 14 -6.27 1.17 1.75
C PRO A 14 -5.95 1.12 3.25
N CYS A 15 -4.67 0.91 3.58
CA CYS A 15 -4.22 0.95 4.96
C CYS A 15 -3.79 2.37 5.38
N GLU A 16 -4.08 2.74 6.63
CA GLU A 16 -3.71 4.03 7.23
C GLU A 16 -2.59 3.84 8.28
N PRO A 17 -1.43 4.50 8.17
CA PRO A 17 -0.27 4.21 9.03
C PRO A 17 -0.48 4.48 10.52
N ALA A 18 -1.37 5.41 10.84
CA ALA A 18 -1.73 5.75 12.21
C ALA A 18 -2.57 4.66 12.89
N ARG A 19 -3.32 3.86 12.12
CA ARG A 19 -4.34 2.92 12.63
C ARG A 19 -3.98 1.46 12.38
N HIS A 20 -3.25 1.18 11.30
CA HIS A 20 -3.03 -0.19 10.83
C HIS A 20 -1.58 -0.62 10.93
N TYR A 21 -1.37 -1.90 11.23
CA TYR A 21 -0.07 -2.53 11.01
C TYR A 21 0.19 -2.60 9.50
N MET A 22 1.35 -2.09 9.09
CA MET A 22 1.75 -2.03 7.69
C MET A 22 3.21 -2.40 7.51
N LEU A 23 3.48 -3.00 6.36
CA LEU A 23 4.83 -3.07 5.80
C LEU A 23 4.98 -1.92 4.79
N PRO A 24 6.21 -1.39 4.61
CA PRO A 24 6.49 -0.36 3.62
C PRO A 24 5.97 -0.74 2.22
N PRO A 25 5.10 0.08 1.59
CA PRO A 25 4.55 -0.23 0.27
C PRO A 25 5.55 -0.04 -0.87
N GLU A 26 6.56 0.82 -0.72
CA GLU A 26 7.48 1.23 -1.79
C GLU A 26 8.28 0.05 -2.34
N ARG A 27 8.66 -0.89 -1.46
CA ARG A 27 9.43 -2.09 -1.83
C ARG A 27 8.62 -3.16 -2.56
N ARG A 28 7.29 -3.00 -2.68
CA ARG A 28 6.40 -4.03 -3.22
C ARG A 28 6.23 -3.94 -4.73
N LEU A 29 6.61 -2.83 -5.36
CA LEU A 29 6.42 -2.55 -6.78
C LEU A 29 7.75 -2.18 -7.46
N PRO A 30 8.73 -3.10 -7.51
CA PRO A 30 10.03 -2.81 -8.09
C PRO A 30 9.91 -2.40 -9.57
N GLY A 31 10.55 -1.29 -9.94
CA GLY A 31 10.60 -0.81 -11.32
C GLY A 31 9.34 -0.08 -11.82
N VAL A 32 8.30 0.07 -10.98
CA VAL A 32 7.09 0.84 -11.36
C VAL A 32 7.37 2.32 -11.53
N GLU A 33 8.28 2.92 -10.75
CA GLU A 33 8.67 4.33 -10.90
C GLU A 33 9.10 4.65 -12.34
N ARG A 34 9.97 3.82 -12.93
CA ARG A 34 10.41 3.97 -14.32
C ARG A 34 9.26 3.85 -15.33
N LEU A 35 8.28 2.97 -15.07
CA LEU A 35 7.10 2.84 -15.94
C LEU A 35 6.21 4.09 -15.88
N VAL A 36 6.07 4.69 -14.70
CA VAL A 36 5.34 5.95 -14.49
C VAL A 36 6.05 7.10 -15.20
N GLU A 37 7.37 7.24 -15.02
CA GLU A 37 8.19 8.25 -15.70
C GLU A 37 8.08 8.15 -17.23
N GLN A 38 7.96 6.93 -17.77
CA GLN A 38 7.81 6.65 -19.19
C GLN A 38 6.35 6.71 -19.70
N GLN A 39 5.39 7.09 -18.85
CA GLN A 39 3.96 7.15 -19.16
C GLN A 39 3.38 5.83 -19.67
N HIS A 40 3.90 4.70 -19.18
CA HIS A 40 3.42 3.38 -19.56
C HIS A 40 2.26 2.91 -18.67
N TYR A 41 1.32 2.18 -19.28
CA TYR A 41 0.33 1.42 -18.54
C TYR A 41 0.97 0.15 -17.97
N PHE A 42 0.63 -0.19 -16.72
CA PHE A 42 1.08 -1.41 -16.06
C PHE A 42 -0.05 -2.04 -15.23
N VAL A 43 0.11 -3.33 -14.93
CA VAL A 43 -0.86 -4.10 -14.14
C VAL A 43 -0.19 -4.61 -12.87
N VAL A 44 -0.82 -4.38 -11.72
CA VAL A 44 -0.39 -4.96 -10.45
C VAL A 44 -1.14 -6.27 -10.20
N HIS A 45 -0.50 -7.39 -10.55
CA HIS A 45 -1.06 -8.72 -10.34
C HIS A 45 -0.70 -9.26 -8.94
N ALA A 46 -1.68 -9.40 -8.05
CA ALA A 46 -1.49 -10.02 -6.74
C ALA A 46 -2.84 -10.56 -6.19
N PRO A 47 -2.83 -11.54 -5.26
CA PRO A 47 -4.04 -12.08 -4.62
C PRO A 47 -4.94 -11.02 -3.98
N ARG A 48 -6.20 -11.38 -3.66
CA ARG A 48 -7.13 -10.46 -2.97
C ARG A 48 -6.52 -10.02 -1.62
N GLN A 49 -6.81 -8.77 -1.24
CA GLN A 49 -6.44 -8.21 0.07
C GLN A 49 -4.93 -8.13 0.37
N THR A 50 -4.06 -8.21 -0.64
CA THR A 50 -2.60 -8.07 -0.47
C THR A 50 -2.10 -6.62 -0.42
N GLY A 51 -3.01 -5.64 -0.35
CA GLY A 51 -2.65 -4.22 -0.26
C GLY A 51 -2.28 -3.57 -1.60
N LYS A 52 -2.78 -4.09 -2.74
CA LYS A 52 -2.60 -3.44 -4.06
C LYS A 52 -3.02 -1.98 -4.06
N THR A 53 -4.20 -1.68 -3.49
CA THR A 53 -4.71 -0.30 -3.38
C THR A 53 -3.81 0.58 -2.52
N THR A 54 -3.30 0.04 -1.41
CA THR A 54 -2.33 0.75 -0.55
C THR A 54 -1.03 1.02 -1.29
N ALA A 55 -0.53 0.06 -2.07
CA ALA A 55 0.70 0.22 -2.83
C ALA A 55 0.56 1.27 -3.94
N LEU A 56 -0.54 1.26 -4.69
CA LEU A 56 -0.82 2.29 -5.70
C LEU A 56 -0.97 3.69 -5.10
N ARG A 57 -1.59 3.81 -3.92
CA ARG A 57 -1.69 5.10 -3.21
C ARG A 57 -0.35 5.65 -2.74
N ALA A 58 0.65 4.80 -2.51
CA ALA A 58 1.97 5.24 -2.11
C ALA A 58 2.79 5.82 -3.29
N LEU A 59 2.34 5.60 -4.52
CA LEU A 59 2.94 6.15 -5.75
C LEU A 59 2.30 7.47 -6.20
N ALA A 60 1.20 7.88 -5.57
CA ALA A 60 0.43 9.08 -5.88
C ALA A 60 0.80 10.23 -4.95
#